data_AF-A0A820QUN7-F1
#
_entry.id   AF-A0A820QUN7-F1
#
_cell.length_a   1.000
_cell.length_b   1.000
_cell.length_c   1.000
_cell.angle_alpha   90.00
_cell.angle_beta   90.00
_cell.angle_gamma   90.00
#
_symmetry.space_group_name_H-M   'P 1'
#
loop_
_entity.id
_entity.type
_entity.pdbx_description
1 polymer ?
#
loop_
_entity_poly.entity_id
_entity_poly.type
_entity_poly.pdbx_seq_one_letter_code
_entity_poly.pdbx_strand_id
1 'polypeptide(L)' 'SHSRLVEQAQKIFSNIENKTENICTTMVDCFSRSSLFEEAENIINIYESNHSPSPAMLKKINLNNNK' A
#
# COMPACT_ATOMS: atom_id res chain seq x y z
N SER A 1 -3.95 22.47 -12.44
CA SER A 1 -4.75 22.00 -11.29
C SER A 1 -3.98 20.92 -10.55
N HIS A 2 -4.23 20.72 -9.25
CA HIS A 2 -3.65 19.58 -8.52
C HIS A 2 -4.07 18.23 -9.11
N SER A 3 -5.26 18.14 -9.72
CA SER A 3 -5.75 16.91 -10.37
C SER A 3 -4.79 16.34 -11.42
N ARG A 4 -4.20 17.18 -12.29
CA ARG A 4 -3.26 16.72 -13.32
C ARG A 4 -1.94 16.17 -12.73
N LEU A 5 -1.55 16.60 -11.53
CA LEU A 5 -0.38 16.06 -10.85
C LEU A 5 -0.68 14.69 -10.26
N VAL A 6 -1.87 14.51 -9.68
CA VAL A 6 -2.34 13.20 -9.18
C VAL A 6 -2.44 12.18 -10.32
N GLU A 7 -3.03 12.54 -11.46
CA GLU A 7 -3.13 11.67 -12.63
C GLU A 7 -1.74 11.20 -13.11
N GLN A 8 -0.75 12.10 -13.11
CA GLN A 8 0.63 11.76 -13.47
C GLN A 8 1.28 10.85 -12.43
N ALA A 9 1.08 11.12 -11.13
CA ALA A 9 1.57 10.28 -10.06
C ALA A 9 0.98 8.86 -10.15
N GLN A 10 -0.33 8.74 -10.39
CA GLN A 10 -1.00 7.46 -10.62
C GLN A 10 -0.41 6.71 -11.82
N LYS A 11 -0.17 7.40 -12.95
CA LYS A 11 0.44 6.80 -14.14
C LYS A 11 1.86 6.29 -13.88
N ILE A 12 2.65 7.02 -13.10
CA ILE A 12 4.00 6.56 -12.71
C ILE A 12 3.87 5.33 -11.80
N PHE A 13 3.02 5.41 -10.78
CA PHE A 13 2.79 4.34 -9.81
C PHE A 13 2.28 3.04 -10.45
N SER A 14 1.40 3.13 -11.46
CA SER A 14 0.87 1.96 -12.16
C SER A 14 1.96 1.18 -12.91
N ASN A 15 3.01 1.86 -13.37
CA ASN A 15 4.11 1.25 -14.12
C ASN A 15 5.20 0.62 -13.24
N ILE A 16 5.09 0.76 -11.91
CA ILE A 16 6.05 0.15 -10.97
C ILE A 16 5.60 -1.30 -10.70
N GLU A 17 6.42 -2.27 -11.11
CA GLU A 17 6.13 -3.70 -10.88
C GLU A 17 6.16 -4.07 -9.39
N ASN A 18 7.24 -3.70 -8.69
CA ASN A 18 7.39 -3.99 -7.27
C ASN A 18 7.07 -2.74 -6.41
N LYS A 19 5.83 -2.67 -5.93
CA LYS A 19 5.35 -1.58 -5.07
C LYS A 19 5.78 -1.84 -3.62
N THR A 20 6.97 -1.35 -3.29
CA THR A 20 7.49 -1.35 -1.92
C THR A 20 6.68 -0.43 -1.00
N GLU A 21 6.84 -0.59 0.31
CA GLU A 21 6.24 0.26 1.34
C GLU A 21 6.42 1.75 1.03
N ASN A 22 7.65 2.18 0.74
CA ASN A 22 7.96 3.59 0.45
C ASN A 22 7.20 4.14 -0.76
N ILE A 23 7.03 3.30 -1.80
CA ILE A 23 6.32 3.68 -3.03
C ILE A 23 4.82 3.82 -2.74
N CYS A 24 4.25 2.89 -1.95
CA CYS A 24 2.86 2.98 -1.50
C CYS A 24 2.63 4.20 -0.60
N THR A 25 3.49 4.44 0.40
CA THR A 25 3.42 5.60 1.30
C THR A 25 3.47 6.93 0.54
N THR A 26 4.32 7.03 -0.48
CA THR A 26 4.39 8.22 -1.34
C THR A 26 3.08 8.46 -2.09
N MET A 27 2.42 7.39 -2.55
CA MET A 27 1.13 7.48 -3.24
C MET A 27 -0.01 7.87 -2.29
N VAL A 28 -0.02 7.32 -1.07
CA VAL A 28 -0.97 7.68 0.00
C VAL A 28 -0.86 9.17 0.34
N ASP A 29 0.35 9.69 0.49
CA ASP A 29 0.59 11.12 0.73
C ASP A 29 0.10 11.99 -0.44
N CYS A 30 0.35 11.58 -1.68
CA CYS A 30 -0.12 12.29 -2.88
C CYS A 30 -1.65 12.41 -2.92
N PHE A 31 -2.36 11.31 -2.64
CA PHE A 31 -3.81 11.29 -2.57
C PHE A 31 -4.36 12.10 -1.39
N SER A 32 -3.77 11.97 -0.21
CA SER A 32 -4.17 12.70 0.99
C SER A 32 -4.08 14.22 0.81
N ARG A 33 -2.97 14.72 0.23
CA ARG A 33 -2.80 16.15 -0.07
C ARG A 33 -3.78 16.68 -1.12
N SER A 34 -4.43 15.78 -1.86
CA SER A 34 -5.42 16.10 -2.88
C SER A 34 -6.86 15.82 -2.40
N SER A 35 -7.04 15.50 -1.11
CA SER A 35 -8.32 15.14 -0.50
C SER A 35 -8.99 13.90 -1.11
N LEU A 36 -8.20 13.01 -1.70
CA LEU A 36 -8.62 11.74 -2.30
C LEU A 36 -8.43 10.59 -1.30
N PHE A 37 -9.18 10.64 -0.21
CA PHE A 37 -8.95 9.73 0.93
C PHE A 37 -9.33 8.28 0.64
N GLU A 38 -10.36 8.05 -0.18
CA GLU A 38 -10.77 6.70 -0.58
C GLU A 38 -9.68 5.99 -1.39
N GLU A 39 -9.02 6.71 -2.30
CA GLU A 39 -7.90 6.19 -3.07
C GLU A 39 -6.68 5.94 -2.19
N ALA A 40 -6.43 6.79 -1.20
CA ALA A 40 -5.36 6.59 -0.22
C ALA A 40 -5.56 5.30 0.59
N GLU A 41 -6.78 5.06 1.09
CA GLU A 41 -7.14 3.82 1.80
C GLU A 41 -7.00 2.59 0.89
N ASN A 42 -7.39 2.70 -0.38
CA ASN A 42 -7.26 1.60 -1.33
C ASN A 42 -5.79 1.18 -1.53
N ILE A 43 -4.83 2.13 -1.56
CA ILE A 43 -3.40 1.80 -1.62
C ILE A 43 -2.94 1.02 -0.39
N ILE A 44 -3.40 1.40 0.81
CA ILE A 44 -3.08 0.70 2.06
C ILE A 44 -3.61 -0.73 2.02
N ASN A 45 -4.87 -0.91 1.66
CA ASN A 45 -5.52 -2.22 1.58
C ASN A 45 -4.81 -3.15 0.59
N ILE A 46 -4.38 -2.64 -0.56
CA ILE A 46 -3.61 -3.41 -1.54
C ILE A 46 -2.25 -3.81 -0.98
N TYR A 47 -1.54 -2.89 -0.33
CA TYR A 47 -0.23 -3.19 0.26
C TYR A 47 -0.36 -4.25 1.36
N GLU A 48 -1.28 -4.08 2.30
CA GLU A 48 -1.52 -5.04 3.38
C GLU A 48 -1.98 -6.39 2.88
N SER A 49 -2.84 -6.46 1.86
CA SER A 49 -3.27 -7.74 1.27
C SER A 49 -2.11 -8.52 0.65
N ASN A 50 -1.14 -7.81 0.07
CA ASN A 50 0.06 -8.39 -0.53
C ASN A 50 1.16 -8.72 0.49
N HIS A 51 1.15 -8.06 1.66
CA HIS A 51 2.18 -8.20 2.71
C HIS A 51 1.64 -8.83 4.00
N SER A 52 0.38 -9.27 4.01
CA SER A 52 -0.21 -9.99 5.13
C SER A 52 0.62 -11.25 5.41
N PRO A 53 1.00 -11.52 6.68
CA PRO A 53 1.71 -12.73 7.01
C PRO A 53 0.86 -13.92 6.58
N SER A 54 1.42 -14.81 5.77
CA SER A 54 0.66 -15.98 5.32
C SER A 54 0.12 -16.75 6.55
N PRO A 55 -1.05 -17.39 6.45
CA PRO A 55 -1.57 -18.22 7.54
C PRO A 55 -0.56 -19.26 8.06
N ALA A 56 0.38 -19.69 7.20
CA ALA A 56 1.47 -20.57 7.57
C ALA A 56 2.53 -19.91 8.50
N MET A 57 2.79 -18.61 8.34
CA MET A 57 3.64 -17.85 9.25
C MET A 57 2.97 -17.60 10.60
N LEU A 58 1.67 -17.27 10.61
CA LEU A 58 0.88 -17.15 11.85
C LEU A 58 0.87 -18.46 12.66
N LYS A 59 0.80 -19.61 11.98
CA LYS A 59 0.87 -20.93 12.62
C LYS A 59 2.23 -21.18 13.29
N LYS A 60 3.35 -20.78 12.66
CA LYS A 60 4.71 -20.92 13.24
C LYS A 60 4.91 -20.00 14.47
N ILE A 61 4.36 -18.79 14.44
CA ILE A 61 4.42 -17.85 15.57
C ILE A 61 3.65 -18.42 16.77
N ASN A 62 2.46 -18.97 16.56
CA ASN A 62 1.67 -19.60 17.63
C ASN A 62 2.28 -20.89 18.20
N LEU A 63 3.06 -21.64 17.41
CA LEU A 63 3.79 -22.84 17.87
C LEU A 63 5.02 -22.50 18.72
N ASN A 64 5.68 -21.37 18.47
CA ASN A 64 6.86 -20.93 19.22
C ASN A 64 6.52 -20.25 20.56
N ASN A 65 5.28 -19.77 20.72
CA ASN A 65 4.81 -19.14 21.96
C ASN A 65 4.20 -20.13 22.98
N ASN A 66 4.18 -21.43 22.64
CA ASN A 66 3.66 -22.52 23.49
C ASN A 66 4.76 -23.50 23.94
N LYS A 67 6.02 -23.06 23.97
CA LYS A 67 7.17 -23.84 24.48
C LYS A 67 7.81 -23.16 25.68
#